data_AF-A0A524IZ59-F1
#
_entry.id   AF-A0A524IZ59-F1
#
_cell.length_a   1.000
_cell.length_b   1.000
_cell.length_c   1.000
_cell.angle_alpha   90.00
_cell.angle_beta   90.00
_cell.angle_gamma   90.00
#
_symmetry.space_group_name_H-M   'P 1'
#
loop_
_entity.id
_entity.type
_entity.pdbx_description
1 polymer ?
#
loop_
_entity_poly.entity_id
_entity_poly.type
_entity_poly.pdbx_seq_one_letter_code
_entity_poly.pdbx_strand_id
1 'polypeptide(L)' 'ITALAVIMGSAFAMMMISSTVMLKEIGFALGFAILLDAMVVRTYIVPAMMTLLGKWGWWAPGPLQRERRKERAFRDLKE' A
#
# COMPACT_ATOMS: atom_id res chain seq x y z
N ILE A 1 -3.86 7.71 -1.84
CA ILE A 1 -3.09 7.31 -0.63
C ILE A 1 -3.12 8.42 0.40
N THR A 2 -2.67 9.63 0.04
CA THR A 2 -2.72 10.84 0.86
C THR A 2 -4.10 11.16 1.43
N ALA A 3 -5.17 11.12 0.62
CA ALA A 3 -6.53 11.40 1.11
C ALA A 3 -7.00 10.42 2.21
N LEU A 4 -6.73 9.12 2.06
CA LEU A 4 -7.07 8.11 3.07
C LEU A 4 -6.23 8.27 4.35
N ALA A 5 -4.94 8.60 4.21
CA ALA A 5 -4.08 8.85 5.36
C ALA A 5 -4.55 10.05 6.18
N VAL A 6 -5.03 11.11 5.53
CA VAL A 6 -5.59 12.30 6.20
C VAL A 6 -6.87 11.96 6.95
N ILE A 7 -7.80 11.22 6.33
CA ILE A 7 -9.08 10.84 6.96
C ILE A 7 -8.87 9.88 8.13
N MET A 8 -7.99 8.88 7.98
CA MET A 8 -7.69 7.94 9.06
C MET A 8 -6.93 8.63 10.18
N GLY A 9 -5.93 9.46 9.84
CA GLY A 9 -5.16 10.23 10.81
C GLY A 9 -6.04 11.15 11.66
N SER A 10 -7.02 11.84 11.05
CA SER A 10 -7.96 12.68 11.80
C SER A 10 -8.92 11.86 12.68
N ALA A 11 -9.40 10.70 12.22
CA ALA A 11 -10.25 9.82 13.02
C ALA A 11 -9.54 9.30 14.29
N PHE A 12 -8.28 8.89 14.20
CA PHE A 12 -7.49 8.45 15.36
C PHE A 12 -7.02 9.60 16.25
N ALA A 13 -6.70 10.76 15.67
CA ALA A 13 -6.45 11.97 16.45
C ALA A 13 -7.67 12.37 17.29
N MET A 14 -8.88 12.14 16.80
CA MET A 14 -10.11 12.39 17.55
C MET A 14 -10.29 11.42 18.73
N MET A 15 -9.82 10.17 18.64
CA MET A 15 -9.80 9.24 19.78
C MET A 15 -8.89 9.73 20.93
N MET A 16 -7.81 10.47 20.63
CA MET A 16 -6.92 11.03 21.67
C MET A 16 -7.57 12.11 22.52
N ILE A 17 -8.68 12.70 22.07
CA ILE A 17 -9.44 13.70 22.83
C ILE A 17 -10.27 13.04 23.95
N SER A 18 -10.43 11.71 23.92
CA SER A 18 -11.19 10.97 24.92
C SER A 18 -10.61 11.07 26.34
N SER A 19 -11.50 11.05 27.34
CA SER A 19 -11.13 11.13 28.78
C SER A 19 -10.42 9.86 29.27
N THR A 20 -10.66 8.72 28.63
CA THR A 20 -10.10 7.44 29.04
C THR A 20 -8.65 7.28 28.55
N VAL A 21 -7.72 7.05 29.48
CA VAL A 21 -6.28 6.87 29.18
C VAL A 21 -6.05 5.75 28.17
N MET A 22 -6.75 4.62 28.29
CA MET A 22 -6.68 3.51 27.32
C MET A 22 -6.98 3.96 25.88
N LEU A 23 -7.98 4.83 25.68
CA LEU A 23 -8.34 5.30 24.35
C LEU A 23 -7.32 6.29 23.79
N LYS A 24 -6.67 7.07 24.66
CA LYS A 24 -5.56 7.95 24.32
C LYS A 24 -4.33 7.18 23.84
N GLU A 25 -3.94 6.13 24.56
CA GLU A 25 -2.80 5.28 24.19
C GLU A 25 -3.03 4.57 22.86
N ILE A 26 -4.21 3.98 22.68
CA ILE A 26 -4.58 3.31 21.43
C ILE A 26 -4.66 4.31 20.27
N GLY A 27 -5.27 5.48 20.47
CA GLY A 27 -5.35 6.53 19.46
C GLY A 27 -3.98 7.04 19.03
N PHE A 28 -3.06 7.22 19.98
CA PHE A 28 -1.68 7.60 19.69
C PHE A 28 -0.94 6.52 18.91
N ALA A 29 -1.02 5.26 19.36
CA ALA A 29 -0.35 4.13 18.71
C ALA A 29 -0.85 3.95 17.26
N LEU A 30 -2.16 4.00 17.04
CA LEU A 30 -2.76 3.85 15.71
C LEU A 30 -2.45 5.03 14.79
N GLY A 31 -2.54 6.26 15.29
CA GLY A 31 -2.18 7.46 14.53
C GLY A 31 -0.71 7.45 14.10
N PHE A 32 0.19 7.09 15.02
CA PHE A 32 1.62 6.95 14.73
C PHE A 32 1.90 5.82 13.74
N ALA A 33 1.25 4.66 13.89
CA ALA A 33 1.42 3.52 12.99
C ALA A 33 1.03 3.87 11.54
N ILE A 34 -0.07 4.60 11.34
CA ILE A 34 -0.54 4.98 9.99
C ILE A 34 0.39 6.01 9.36
N LEU A 35 0.88 6.97 10.15
CA LEU A 35 1.82 7.98 9.66
C LEU A 35 3.14 7.32 9.24
N LEU A 36 3.62 6.37 10.04
CA LEU A 36 4.80 5.57 9.73
C LEU A 36 4.58 4.67 8.49
N ASP A 37 3.42 4.03 8.33
CA ASP A 37 3.13 3.21 7.14
C ASP A 37 3.06 4.04 5.85
N ALA A 38 2.32 5.16 5.91
CA ALA A 38 2.09 6.00 4.75
C ALA A 38 3.39 6.66 4.26
N MET A 39 4.28 7.05 5.17
CA MET A 39 5.57 7.64 4.83
C MET A 39 6.65 6.56 4.65
N VAL A 40 7.03 5.86 5.71
CA VAL A 40 8.20 4.97 5.71
C VAL A 40 7.93 3.70 4.91
N VAL A 41 6.85 2.99 5.20
CA VAL A 41 6.60 1.69 4.59
C VAL A 41 6.38 1.85 3.09
N ARG A 42 5.48 2.75 2.67
CA ARG A 42 5.15 2.88 1.25
C ARG A 42 6.21 3.57 0.40
N THR A 43 6.93 4.57 0.92
CA THR A 43 7.93 5.29 0.09
C THR A 43 9.31 4.66 0.11
N TYR A 44 9.66 3.90 1.15
CA TYR A 44 10.97 3.25 1.25
C TYR A 44 10.87 1.74 1.26
N ILE A 45 10.15 1.15 2.22
CA ILE A 45 10.20 -0.31 2.45
C ILE A 45 9.61 -1.07 1.26
N VAL A 46 8.44 -0.70 0.77
CA VAL A 46 7.78 -1.34 -0.37
C VAL A 46 8.65 -1.27 -1.64
N PRO A 47 9.14 -0.10 -2.09
CA PRO A 47 10.00 -0.04 -3.27
C PRO A 47 11.35 -0.72 -3.06
N ALA A 48 11.96 -0.61 -1.87
CA ALA A 48 13.21 -1.32 -1.56
C ALA A 48 13.02 -2.84 -1.59
N MET A 49 11.90 -3.35 -1.08
CA MET A 49 11.56 -4.78 -1.14
C MET A 49 11.27 -5.19 -2.58
N MET A 50 10.54 -4.39 -3.34
CA MET A 50 10.28 -4.63 -4.76
C MET A 50 11.57 -4.69 -5.60
N THR A 51 12.56 -3.86 -5.29
CA THR A 51 13.87 -3.93 -5.95
C THR A 51 14.71 -5.11 -5.47
N LEU A 52 14.66 -5.46 -4.17
CA LEU A 52 15.39 -6.61 -3.61
C LEU A 52 14.85 -7.96 -4.10
N LEU A 53 13.53 -8.12 -4.10
CA LEU A 53 12.83 -9.33 -4.55
C LEU A 53 12.75 -9.41 -6.08
N GLY A 54 12.91 -8.29 -6.78
CA GLY A 54 12.98 -8.22 -8.24
C GLY A 54 11.87 -9.02 -8.95
N LYS A 55 12.25 -10.02 -9.75
CA LYS A 55 11.31 -10.90 -10.48
C LYS A 55 10.36 -11.71 -9.59
N TRP A 56 10.73 -11.98 -8.34
CA TRP A 56 9.88 -12.69 -7.37
C TRP A 56 8.84 -11.77 -6.73
N GLY A 57 9.14 -10.47 -6.59
CA GLY A 57 8.18 -9.47 -6.10
C GLY A 57 7.07 -9.18 -7.12
N TRP A 58 7.35 -9.36 -8.41
CA TRP A 58 6.41 -9.14 -9.52
C TRP A 58 6.00 -10.44 -10.22
N TRP A 59 6.10 -11.59 -9.55
CA TRP A 59 5.80 -12.88 -10.20
C TRP A 59 4.33 -12.94 -10.62
N ALA A 60 4.08 -12.67 -11.90
CA ALA A 60 2.80 -12.89 -12.53
C ALA A 60 2.68 -14.39 -12.85
N PRO A 61 1.69 -15.11 -12.27
CA PRO A 61 1.53 -16.54 -12.52
C PRO A 61 1.32 -16.79 -14.02
N GLY A 62 1.81 -17.95 -14.50
CA GLY A 62 1.87 -18.32 -15.92
C GLY A 62 0.63 -18.02 -16.80
N PRO A 63 -0.61 -18.08 -16.30
CA PRO A 63 -1.80 -17.73 -17.07
C PRO A 63 -1.82 -16.26 -17.55
N LEU A 64 -1.46 -15.31 -16.69
CA LEU A 64 -1.44 -13.86 -17.00
C LEU A 64 -0.35 -13.50 -18.02
N GLN A 65 0.74 -14.28 -18.09
CA GLN A 65 1.77 -14.11 -19.11
C GLN A 65 1.31 -14.64 -20.48
N ARG A 66 0.44 -15.65 -20.50
CA ARG A 66 -0.10 -16.26 -21.73
C ARG A 66 -1.12 -15.37 -22.40
N GLU A 67 -1.97 -14.67 -21.63
CA GLU A 67 -2.95 -13.72 -22.15
C GLU A 67 -2.27 -12.50 -22.79
N ARG A 68 -1.28 -11.90 -22.13
CA ARG A 68 -0.48 -10.79 -22.71
C ARG A 68 0.21 -11.16 -24.02
N ARG A 69 0.56 -12.44 -24.22
CA ARG A 69 1.17 -12.92 -25.47
C ARG A 69 0.13 -13.06 -26.58
N LYS A 70 -1.07 -13.56 -26.27
CA LYS A 70 -2.17 -13.70 -27.24
C LYS A 70 -2.67 -12.35 -27.74
N GLU A 71 -2.80 -11.38 -26.84
CA GLU A 71 -3.28 -10.03 -27.17
C GLU A 71 -2.31 -9.30 -28.12
N ARG A 72 -0.99 -9.45 -27.91
CA ARG A 72 0.00 -8.92 -28.85
C ARG A 72 -0.09 -9.55 -30.24
N ALA A 73 -0.17 -10.88 -30.32
CA ALA A 73 -0.27 -11.58 -31.60
C ALA A 73 -1.57 -11.25 -32.37
N PHE A 74 -2.66 -10.97 -31.66
CA PHE A 74 -3.91 -10.52 -32.28
C PHE A 74 -3.82 -9.10 -32.84
N ARG A 75 -3.04 -8.22 -32.20
CA ARG A 75 -2.82 -6.85 -32.67
C ARG A 75 -2.00 -6.82 -33.95
N ASP A 76 -0.96 -7.65 -34.04
CA ASP A 76 -0.08 -7.74 -35.22
C ASP A 76 -0.79 -8.39 -36.44
N LEU A 77 -1.92 -9.08 -36.24
CA LEU A 77 -2.77 -9.61 -37.31
C LEU A 77 -3.79 -8.59 -37.83
N LYS A 78 -3.97 -7.47 -37.12
CA LYS A 78 -4.95 -6.43 -37.43
C LYS A 78 -4.31 -5.22 -38.12
N GLU A 79 -2.98 -5.14 -38.12
CA GLU A 79 -2.17 -4.22 -38.94
C GLU A 79 -1.77 -4.90 -40.26
#